data_AF-A0A9E7JSR4-F1
#
_entry.id   AF-A0A9E7JSR4-F1
#
_cell.length_a   1.000
_cell.length_b   1.000
_cell.length_c   1.000
_cell.angle_alpha   90.00
_cell.angle_beta   90.00
_cell.angle_gamma   90.00
#
_symmetry.space_group_name_H-M   'P 1'
#
loop_
_entity.id
_entity.type
_entity.pdbx_description
1 polymer ?
#
loop_
_entity_poly.entity_id
_entity_poly.type
_entity_poly.pdbx_seq_one_letter_code
_entity_poly.pdbx_strand_id
1 'polypeptide(L)'
;MTGDDFSLHLHLATFQAIKVVELVDLAAFSSCMTAKGDASKCNVGAHAVGRELPVPDHEKTWKNVVKMEPGFMTAVVVAFKLVAANQSYLKVVEIRLHDTTLSKSTAINYQ
;
A
#
# COMPACT_ATOMS: atom_id res chain seq x y z
N MET A 1 20.03 2.05 -3.44
CA MET A 1 18.72 2.23 -2.78
C MET A 1 18.56 3.71 -2.57
N THR A 2 17.80 4.41 -3.41
CA THR A 2 17.39 5.78 -3.05
C THR A 2 16.17 5.64 -2.15
N GLY A 3 16.27 6.17 -0.92
CA GLY A 3 15.20 6.14 0.08
C GLY A 3 14.09 7.13 -0.23
N ASP A 4 13.67 7.21 -1.50
CA ASP A 4 12.71 8.20 -1.96
C ASP A 4 11.28 7.68 -1.78
N ASP A 5 10.37 8.58 -1.37
CA ASP A 5 8.94 8.29 -1.32
C ASP A 5 8.41 7.91 -2.70
N PHE A 6 7.55 6.90 -2.73
CA PHE A 6 6.82 6.54 -3.94
C PHE A 6 5.41 7.14 -3.90
N SER A 7 4.98 7.69 -5.04
CA SER A 7 3.62 8.22 -5.19
C SER A 7 2.71 7.15 -5.79
N LEU A 8 1.82 6.60 -4.96
CA LEU A 8 0.75 5.71 -5.44
C LEU A 8 -0.32 6.54 -6.12
N HIS A 9 -0.67 6.22 -7.37
CA HIS A 9 -1.79 6.80 -8.09
C HIS A 9 -2.80 5.73 -8.51
N LEU A 10 -4.07 5.90 -8.15
CA LEU A 10 -5.16 5.00 -8.57
C LEU A 10 -6.10 5.73 -9.54
N HIS A 11 -6.33 5.13 -10.69
CA HIS A 11 -7.29 5.63 -11.68
C HIS A 11 -8.71 5.22 -11.27
N LEU A 12 -9.69 6.10 -11.56
CA LEU A 12 -11.13 5.86 -11.30
C LEU A 12 -11.49 5.60 -9.83
N ALA A 13 -10.60 5.96 -8.91
CA ALA A 13 -10.84 5.83 -7.48
C ALA A 13 -10.28 7.04 -6.72
N THR A 14 -10.92 7.34 -5.60
CA THR A 14 -10.35 8.19 -4.55
C THR A 14 -10.01 7.31 -3.37
N PHE A 15 -8.96 7.60 -2.62
CA PHE A 15 -8.57 6.82 -1.45
C PHE A 15 -8.07 7.71 -0.32
N GLN A 16 -8.05 7.15 0.88
CA GLN A 16 -7.50 7.75 2.10
C GLN A 16 -6.51 6.76 2.73
N ALA A 17 -5.36 7.25 3.20
CA ALA A 17 -4.48 6.43 4.03
C ALA A 17 -5.08 6.31 5.43
N ILE A 18 -5.07 5.10 5.99
CA ILE A 18 -5.62 4.82 7.32
C ILE A 18 -4.60 4.22 8.27
N LYS A 19 -3.51 3.65 7.76
CA LYS A 19 -2.47 3.02 8.57
C LYS A 19 -1.14 2.95 7.82
N VAL A 20 -0.04 3.16 8.53
CA VAL A 20 1.34 3.00 8.01
C VAL A 20 2.13 2.19 9.03
N VAL A 21 2.66 1.03 8.65
CA VAL A 21 3.40 0.11 9.54
C VAL A 21 4.71 -0.31 8.92
N GLU A 22 5.77 -0.31 9.73
CA GLU A 22 7.11 -0.74 9.32
C GLU A 22 7.15 -2.24 9.02
N LEU A 23 7.82 -2.58 7.92
CA LEU A 23 8.15 -3.95 7.56
C LEU A 23 9.45 -4.37 8.25
N VAL A 24 9.35 -5.32 9.18
CA VAL A 24 10.51 -5.96 9.82
C VAL A 24 11.12 -7.02 8.89
N ASP A 25 12.40 -7.32 9.12
CA ASP A 25 13.17 -8.28 8.31
C ASP A 25 13.12 -7.98 6.80
N LEU A 26 13.23 -6.69 6.44
CA LEU A 26 13.06 -6.20 5.07
C LEU A 26 13.91 -6.97 4.06
N ALA A 27 15.14 -7.37 4.41
CA ALA A 27 16.00 -8.15 3.51
C ALA A 27 15.42 -9.53 3.17
N ALA A 28 14.83 -10.22 4.14
CA ALA A 28 14.22 -11.54 3.94
C ALA A 28 12.92 -11.41 3.13
N PHE A 29 12.09 -10.42 3.47
CA PHE A 29 10.87 -10.13 2.74
C PHE A 29 11.18 -9.75 1.28
N SER A 30 12.16 -8.86 1.07
CA SER A 30 12.60 -8.46 -0.27
C SER A 30 13.09 -9.62 -1.10
N SER A 31 13.93 -10.48 -0.51
CA SER A 31 14.41 -11.68 -1.20
C SER A 31 13.27 -12.61 -1.62
N CYS A 32 12.27 -12.83 -0.76
CA CYS A 32 11.11 -13.63 -1.12
C CYS A 32 10.30 -13.02 -2.27
N MET A 33 10.07 -11.71 -2.21
CA MET A 33 9.28 -11.00 -3.21
C MET A 33 10.00 -10.87 -4.55
N THR A 34 11.32 -10.71 -4.57
CA THR A 34 12.12 -10.85 -5.80
C THR A 34 11.95 -12.24 -6.42
N ALA A 35 11.86 -13.29 -5.59
CA ALA A 35 11.71 -14.66 -6.06
C ALA A 35 10.28 -15.02 -6.50
N LYS A 36 9.25 -14.53 -5.79
CA LYS A 36 7.85 -14.98 -5.95
C LYS A 36 6.91 -13.92 -6.51
N GLY A 37 7.22 -12.63 -6.34
CA GLY A 37 6.37 -11.51 -6.74
C GLY A 37 4.99 -11.48 -6.08
N ASP A 38 4.82 -12.15 -4.94
CA ASP A 38 3.51 -12.40 -4.31
C ASP A 38 3.62 -12.25 -2.79
N ALA A 39 3.05 -11.15 -2.28
CA ALA A 39 3.19 -10.78 -0.88
C ALA A 39 2.45 -11.73 0.07
N SER A 40 1.36 -12.34 -0.38
CA SER A 40 0.65 -13.37 0.39
C SER A 40 1.52 -14.62 0.54
N LYS A 41 2.17 -15.06 -0.55
CA LYS A 41 3.13 -16.18 -0.53
C LYS A 41 4.42 -15.88 0.22
N CYS A 42 4.72 -14.60 0.44
CA CYS A 42 5.84 -14.13 1.24
C CYS A 42 5.48 -13.80 2.68
N ASN A 43 4.29 -14.20 3.15
CA ASN A 43 3.81 -14.03 4.51
C ASN A 43 4.09 -12.63 5.09
N VAL A 44 3.81 -11.63 4.27
CA VAL A 44 3.90 -10.23 4.60
C VAL A 44 3.26 -9.81 5.93
N GLY A 45 2.20 -10.49 6.40
CA GLY A 45 1.58 -10.19 7.70
C GLY A 45 2.55 -10.44 8.85
N ALA A 46 3.49 -11.38 8.71
CA ALA A 46 4.57 -11.61 9.68
C ALA A 46 5.65 -10.52 9.62
N HIS A 47 5.75 -9.78 8.51
CA HIS A 47 6.70 -8.68 8.34
C HIS A 47 6.09 -7.32 8.72
N ALA A 48 4.79 -7.12 8.55
CA ALA A 48 4.09 -5.87 8.84
C ALA A 48 3.69 -5.74 10.32
N VAL A 49 4.66 -5.90 11.22
CA VAL A 49 4.47 -5.88 12.68
C VAL A 49 5.40 -4.90 13.40
N GLY A 50 6.11 -4.06 12.65
CA GLY A 50 7.00 -3.04 13.21
C GLY A 50 6.24 -1.82 13.74
N ARG A 51 6.93 -0.69 13.87
CA ARG A 51 6.32 0.54 14.40
C ARG A 51 5.19 1.05 13.49
N GLU A 52 4.11 1.51 14.11
CA GLU A 52 3.03 2.21 13.41
C GLU A 52 3.34 3.72 13.41
N LEU A 53 3.31 4.33 12.22
CA LEU A 53 3.49 5.78 12.08
C LEU A 53 2.12 6.48 12.03
N PRO A 54 2.00 7.68 12.63
CA PRO A 54 0.80 8.46 12.49
C PRO A 54 0.63 8.86 11.02
N VAL A 55 -0.53 8.56 10.44
CA VAL A 55 -0.89 9.08 9.12
C VAL A 55 -1.00 10.61 9.22
N PRO A 56 -0.28 11.39 8.40
CA PRO A 56 -0.42 12.84 8.39
C PRO A 56 -1.86 13.26 8.09
N ASP A 57 -2.36 14.32 8.71
CA ASP A 57 -3.79 14.68 8.57
C ASP A 57 -4.20 14.98 7.12
N HIS A 58 -3.28 15.55 6.33
CA HIS A 58 -3.53 15.76 4.90
C HIS A 58 -3.62 14.43 4.12
N GLU A 59 -3.02 13.34 4.60
CA GLU A 59 -3.09 11.98 4.02
C GLU A 59 -4.37 11.21 4.37
N LYS A 60 -5.14 11.67 5.37
CA LYS A 60 -6.43 11.09 5.76
C LYS A 60 -7.61 11.56 4.89
N THR A 61 -7.37 12.45 3.93
CA THR A 61 -8.41 13.00 3.04
C THR A 61 -8.62 12.13 1.80
N TRP A 62 -9.78 12.28 1.14
CA TRP A 62 -10.05 11.63 -0.15
C TRP A 62 -9.19 12.25 -1.25
N LYS A 63 -8.23 11.47 -1.75
CA LYS A 63 -7.27 11.90 -2.75
C LYS A 63 -6.99 10.81 -3.77
N ASN A 64 -6.25 11.15 -4.82
CA ASN A 64 -5.88 10.21 -5.87
C ASN A 64 -4.38 9.89 -5.86
N VAL A 65 -3.60 10.50 -4.94
CA VAL A 65 -2.16 10.29 -4.80
C VAL A 65 -1.76 10.27 -3.34
N VAL A 66 -1.09 9.24 -2.85
CA VAL A 66 -0.45 9.21 -1.51
C VAL A 66 1.03 8.95 -1.65
N LYS A 67 1.83 9.63 -0.82
CA LYS A 67 3.23 9.30 -0.63
C LYS A 67 3.36 8.13 0.33
N MET A 68 4.11 7.13 -0.08
CA MET A 68 4.35 5.94 0.73
C MET A 68 5.83 5.85 1.05
N GLU A 69 6.11 5.70 2.35
CA GLU A 69 7.47 5.66 2.89
C GLU A 69 8.14 4.31 2.59
N PRO A 70 9.40 4.29 2.13
CA PRO A 70 10.14 3.06 1.88
C PRO A 70 10.27 2.19 3.15
N GLY A 71 10.09 0.88 3.00
CA GLY A 71 10.16 -0.04 4.14
C GLY A 71 8.90 -0.06 5.01
N PHE A 72 7.85 0.66 4.61
CA PHE A 72 6.56 0.63 5.28
C PHE A 72 5.46 0.04 4.37
N MET A 73 4.44 -0.50 5.03
CA MET A 73 3.17 -0.90 4.45
C MET A 73 2.13 0.18 4.75
N THR A 74 1.44 0.65 3.71
CA THR A 74 0.33 1.61 3.86
C THR A 74 -1.00 0.92 3.58
N ALA A 75 -1.91 0.94 4.55
CA ALA A 75 -3.30 0.55 4.32
C ALA A 75 -4.10 1.78 3.90
N VAL A 76 -4.92 1.62 2.86
CA VAL A 76 -5.82 2.66 2.35
C VAL A 76 -7.25 2.16 2.30
N VAL A 77 -8.21 3.08 2.42
CA VAL A 77 -9.59 2.84 2.02
C VAL A 77 -9.78 3.46 0.66
N VAL A 78 -10.22 2.65 -0.31
CA VAL A 78 -10.42 3.03 -1.71
C VAL A 78 -11.91 3.09 -2.00
N ALA A 79 -12.36 4.20 -2.58
CA ALA A 79 -13.68 4.38 -3.15
C ALA A 79 -13.59 4.30 -4.67
N PHE A 80 -14.00 3.17 -5.25
CA PHE A 80 -14.11 3.02 -6.69
C PHE A 80 -15.39 3.70 -7.19
N LYS A 81 -15.25 4.63 -8.14
CA LYS A 81 -16.38 5.35 -8.72
C LYS A 81 -16.91 4.58 -9.94
N LEU A 82 -18.05 3.92 -9.79
CA LEU A 82 -18.73 3.25 -10.89
C LEU A 82 -19.55 4.27 -11.66
N VAL A 83 -18.93 4.90 -12.67
CA VAL A 83 -19.52 6.01 -13.44
C VAL A 83 -20.86 5.63 -14.07
N ALA A 84 -20.96 4.41 -14.62
CA ALA A 84 -22.17 3.93 -15.29
C ALA A 84 -23.40 3.85 -14.37
N ALA A 85 -23.20 3.61 -13.07
CA ALA A 85 -24.27 3.48 -12.09
C ALA A 85 -24.42 4.70 -11.19
N ASN A 86 -23.57 5.72 -11.34
CA ASN A 86 -23.43 6.85 -10.41
C ASN A 86 -23.31 6.40 -8.94
N GLN A 87 -22.56 5.33 -8.69
CA GLN A 87 -22.39 4.71 -7.37
C GLN A 87 -20.91 4.63 -6.98
N SER A 88 -20.62 4.65 -5.68
CA SER A 88 -19.29 4.44 -5.12
C SER A 88 -19.22 3.15 -4.34
N TYR A 89 -18.18 2.36 -4.55
CA TYR A 89 -17.93 1.13 -3.80
C TYR A 89 -16.67 1.27 -2.95
N LEU A 90 -16.83 1.12 -1.63
CA LEU A 90 -15.73 1.23 -0.67
C LEU A 90 -15.08 -0.13 -0.44
N LYS A 91 -13.75 -0.19 -0.60
CA LYS A 91 -12.91 -1.33 -0.23
C LYS A 91 -11.71 -0.87 0.58
N VAL A 92 -11.40 -1.59 1.65
CA VAL A 92 -10.10 -1.45 2.31
C VAL A 92 -9.09 -2.30 1.55
N VAL A 93 -8.00 -1.68 1.13
CA VAL A 93 -6.92 -2.34 0.38
C VAL A 93 -5.60 -2.00 1.08
N GLU A 94 -4.82 -3.02 1.39
CA GLU A 94 -3.43 -2.82 1.79
C GLU A 94 -2.56 -2.73 0.54
N ILE A 95 -1.87 -1.60 0.39
CA ILE A 95 -1.00 -1.36 -0.75
C ILE A 95 0.42 -1.39 -0.25
N ARG A 96 1.22 -2.20 -0.94
CA ARG A 96 2.62 -2.39 -0.60
C ARG A 96 3.49 -1.94 -1.73
N LEU A 97 4.59 -1.30 -1.35
CA LEU A 97 5.66 -1.03 -2.26
C LEU A 97 6.74 -2.04 -2.02
N HIS A 98 7.13 -2.66 -3.12
CA HIS A 98 8.19 -3.62 -3.14
C HIS A 98 9.26 -3.08 -4.05
N ASP A 99 10.30 -2.50 -3.44
CA ASP A 99 11.51 -2.02 -4.09
C ASP A 99 11.29 -0.91 -5.13
N THR A 100 11.98 0.21 -4.97
CA THR A 100 12.05 1.32 -5.96
C THR A 100 12.43 0.89 -7.38
N THR A 101 12.92 -0.34 -7.57
CA THR A 101 13.26 -0.93 -8.88
C THR A 101 12.15 -1.75 -9.53
N LEU A 102 11.08 -2.08 -8.81
CA LEU A 102 9.95 -2.85 -9.33
C LEU A 102 8.66 -2.03 -9.17
N SER A 103 8.20 -1.46 -10.29
CA SER A 103 6.95 -0.68 -10.45
C SER A 103 5.66 -1.51 -10.22
N LYS A 104 5.65 -2.45 -9.26
CA LYS A 104 4.54 -3.37 -9.02
C LYS A 104 4.10 -3.29 -7.56
N SER A 105 3.03 -2.55 -7.32
CA SER A 105 2.27 -2.63 -6.08
C SER A 105 1.34 -3.85 -6.11
N THR A 106 1.34 -4.64 -5.04
CA THR A 106 0.35 -5.71 -4.84
C THR A 106 -0.75 -5.19 -3.92
N ALA A 107 -1.98 -5.20 -4.41
CA ALA A 107 -3.17 -4.99 -3.59
C ALA A 107 -3.59 -6.35 -3.00
N ILE A 108 -3.71 -6.43 -1.68
CA ILE A 108 -4.37 -7.57 -1.02
C ILE A 108 -5.76 -7.11 -0.59
N ASN A 109 -6.78 -7.81 -1.10
CA ASN A 109 -8.15 -7.65 -0.65
C ASN A 109 -8.34 -8.44 0.65
N TYR A 110 -8.89 -7.82 1.68
CA TYR A 110 -9.52 -8.58 2.76
C TYR A 110 -10.88 -9.10 2.25
N GLN A 111 -11.07 -10.43 2.33
CA GLN A 111 -12.39 -11.05 2.33
C GLN A 111 -12.83 -11.26 3.77
#